data_AF-A0A920HXH0-F1
#
_entry.id   AF-A0A920HXH0-F1
#
_cell.length_a   1.000
_cell.length_b   1.000
_cell.length_c   1.000
_cell.angle_alpha   90.00
_cell.angle_beta   90.00
_cell.angle_gamma   90.00
#
_symmetry.space_group_name_H-M   'P 1'
#
loop_
_entity.id
_entity.type
_entity.pdbx_description
1 polymer ?
#
loop_
_entity_poly.entity_id
_entity_poly.type
_entity_poly.pdbx_seq_one_letter_code
_entity_poly.pdbx_strand_id
1 'polypeptide(L)'
;MFNKSYKINIYFYKFLEVLSTFSSETNNANLLKEWLNVCAVVIKDNSKKNMLNFFNFTIEFLETKNIYTSRVLTWQVDSDSFSFTNYSSQPVVTFFSDLNLSCTNSKGKIEINSTKGNYFPLLNRWVGTDGFVNWGDHFSKDSVFAITPKYKINTKESKIEVDSALFYNRFLSSEGVEGYLKNIIVSGNQVKKYPQFVSYSKNIKVNDIFEDIDYEGGYKLYGKEFLADGGNEGKARIKFKRNNKDVFVVNSNRFSISNDKISSKSAGVTIFFDNDSLFSSNLEFKYSDNNKKVMLFRNNRKSLSPPMIDTYHNLTIDFELLEWNTDSSTLTFGSLPGTSESNVRFESADMYLQSRYDMVQGVDKFHPLILISDYVKKINKNKFYVSDLAGFTGIPLDQMRTYLGALASHGFVFYDFSDESILVQPMLQNYINANYGLDDYDVISFNSKRFEINKNNKIVNAILDLKSRDLIISGVPEIKLSNARNVFIFPSSKLITVKKIEILYLMVRLLQVVEE
;
A
#
# COMPACT_ATOMS: atom_id res chain seq x y z
N MET A 1 47.58 -4.73 68.27
CA MET A 1 46.13 -4.90 67.98
C MET A 1 45.71 -3.74 67.09
N PHE A 2 44.67 -3.94 66.25
CA PHE A 2 44.15 -3.04 65.21
C PHE A 2 44.78 -3.17 63.83
N ASN A 3 44.44 -4.27 63.15
CA ASN A 3 44.33 -4.25 61.69
C ASN A 3 43.03 -4.94 61.28
N LYS A 4 41.90 -4.43 61.79
CA LYS A 4 40.59 -4.76 61.22
C LYS A 4 40.37 -3.83 60.04
N SER A 5 40.58 -4.36 58.83
CA SER A 5 40.08 -3.76 57.59
C SER A 5 38.56 -3.63 57.71
N TYR A 6 38.07 -2.43 57.98
CA TYR A 6 36.64 -2.14 57.94
C TYR A 6 36.24 -2.05 56.47
N LYS A 7 35.48 -3.04 55.98
CA LYS A 7 34.85 -2.95 54.67
C LYS A 7 33.87 -1.78 54.69
N ILE A 8 34.12 -0.78 53.86
CA ILE A 8 33.19 0.34 53.63
C ILE A 8 31.85 -0.25 53.22
N ASN A 9 30.80 0.14 53.93
CA ASN A 9 29.44 -0.22 53.56
C ASN A 9 29.09 0.56 52.27
N ILE A 10 29.07 -0.15 51.14
CA ILE A 10 28.84 0.44 49.82
C ILE A 10 27.52 1.23 49.72
N TYR A 11 26.49 0.84 50.47
CA TYR A 11 25.21 1.53 50.49
C TYR A 11 25.32 2.89 51.18
N PHE A 12 26.03 2.96 52.31
CA PHE A 12 26.26 4.20 53.04
C PHE A 12 27.16 5.16 52.25
N TYR A 13 28.20 4.62 51.61
CA TYR A 13 29.06 5.40 50.73
C TYR A 13 28.27 6.02 49.56
N LYS A 14 27.45 5.22 48.86
CA LYS A 14 26.63 5.71 47.75
C LYS A 14 25.56 6.71 48.17
N PHE A 15 25.01 6.55 49.37
CA PHE A 15 24.10 7.54 49.95
C PHE A 15 24.81 8.90 50.16
N LEU A 16 26.02 8.90 50.75
CA LEU A 16 26.81 10.12 50.93
C LEU A 16 27.20 10.77 49.60
N GLU A 17 27.53 9.96 48.60
CA GLU A 17 27.84 10.42 47.24
C GLU A 17 26.64 11.15 46.63
N VAL A 18 25.41 10.62 46.75
CA VAL A 18 24.19 11.32 46.32
C VAL A 18 24.04 12.68 47.03
N LEU A 19 24.23 12.73 48.36
CA LEU A 19 24.15 13.99 49.11
C LEU A 19 25.19 15.01 48.63
N SER A 20 26.39 14.55 48.29
CA SER A 20 27.43 15.39 47.71
C SER A 20 27.00 15.94 46.35
N THR A 21 26.40 15.12 45.48
CA THR A 21 25.89 15.56 44.16
C THR A 21 24.80 16.63 44.29
N PHE A 22 23.89 16.50 45.25
CA PHE A 22 22.89 17.56 45.53
C PHE A 22 23.54 18.87 46.00
N SER A 23 24.68 18.82 46.70
CA SER A 23 25.36 20.02 47.17
C SER A 23 26.07 20.80 46.06
N SER A 24 26.44 20.14 44.96
CA SER A 24 27.09 20.77 43.80
C SER A 24 26.11 21.33 42.76
N GLU A 25 24.90 20.78 42.65
CA GLU A 25 23.94 21.03 41.56
C GLU A 25 22.96 22.20 41.81
N THR A 26 23.23 23.11 42.75
CA THR A 26 22.37 24.22 43.25
C THR A 26 21.43 23.88 44.41
N ASN A 27 21.29 24.86 45.32
CA ASN A 27 20.64 24.84 46.64
C ASN A 27 19.10 24.67 46.61
N ASN A 28 18.57 23.67 45.90
CA ASN A 28 17.14 23.38 45.97
C ASN A 28 16.83 22.45 47.15
N ALA A 29 16.78 23.03 48.36
CA ALA A 29 16.50 22.30 49.60
C ALA A 29 15.20 21.47 49.54
N ASN A 30 14.23 21.88 48.72
CA ASN A 30 13.00 21.13 48.48
C ASN A 30 13.27 19.83 47.71
N LEU A 31 14.09 19.87 46.66
CA LEU A 31 14.44 18.70 45.85
C LEU A 31 15.15 17.61 46.68
N LEU A 32 16.08 18.03 47.56
CA LEU A 32 16.75 17.12 48.49
C LEU A 32 15.75 16.50 49.47
N LYS A 33 14.83 17.31 50.02
CA LYS A 33 13.78 16.84 50.94
C LYS A 33 12.85 15.83 50.27
N GLU A 34 12.42 16.10 49.04
CA GLU A 34 11.65 15.17 48.22
C GLU A 34 12.41 13.86 48.01
N TRP A 35 13.67 13.93 47.60
CA TRP A 35 14.52 12.75 47.41
C TRP A 35 14.70 11.94 48.69
N LEU A 36 14.91 12.59 49.85
CA LEU A 36 15.04 11.90 51.14
C LEU A 36 13.76 11.14 51.52
N ASN A 37 12.58 11.73 51.25
CA ASN A 37 11.29 11.05 51.46
C ASN A 37 11.16 9.81 50.55
N VAL A 38 11.57 9.93 49.29
CA VAL A 38 11.63 8.80 48.34
C VAL A 38 12.60 7.73 48.82
N CYS A 39 13.79 8.13 49.21
CA CYS A 39 14.86 7.27 49.72
C CYS A 39 14.41 6.45 50.94
N ALA A 40 13.68 7.05 51.89
CA ALA A 40 13.17 6.34 53.07
C ALA A 40 12.23 5.17 52.67
N VAL A 41 11.37 5.38 51.68
CA VAL A 41 10.48 4.32 51.15
C VAL A 41 11.29 3.26 50.39
N VAL A 42 12.25 3.66 49.56
CA VAL A 42 13.15 2.71 48.87
C VAL A 42 13.92 1.85 49.87
N ILE A 43 14.40 2.42 50.98
CA ILE A 43 15.12 1.66 52.01
C ILE A 43 14.22 0.67 52.72
N LYS A 44 12.98 1.07 53.01
CA LYS A 44 12.03 0.26 53.77
C LYS A 44 11.43 -0.88 52.93
N ASP A 45 11.04 -0.59 51.69
CA ASP A 45 10.14 -1.44 50.91
C ASP A 45 10.83 -2.14 49.72
N ASN A 46 12.12 -1.86 49.44
CA ASN A 46 12.84 -2.47 48.32
C ASN A 46 14.07 -3.28 48.73
N SER A 47 14.55 -4.13 47.82
CA SER A 47 15.77 -4.91 48.02
C SER A 47 17.02 -4.02 48.09
N LYS A 48 18.08 -4.50 48.77
CA LYS A 48 19.39 -3.83 48.79
C LYS A 48 19.94 -3.56 47.38
N LYS A 49 19.67 -4.44 46.42
CA LYS A 49 20.04 -4.25 45.01
C LYS A 49 19.33 -3.04 44.40
N ASN A 50 18.01 -2.93 44.61
CA ASN A 50 17.22 -1.81 44.12
C ASN A 50 17.63 -0.48 44.77
N MET A 51 17.96 -0.49 46.06
CA MET A 51 18.52 0.67 46.75
C MET A 51 19.80 1.16 46.06
N LEU A 52 20.76 0.27 45.80
CA LEU A 52 22.01 0.62 45.12
C LEU A 52 21.77 1.14 43.70
N ASN A 53 20.84 0.51 42.96
CA ASN A 53 20.46 0.95 41.62
C ASN A 53 19.85 2.36 41.65
N PHE A 54 19.01 2.67 42.64
CA PHE A 54 18.41 3.99 42.79
C PHE A 54 19.44 5.07 43.12
N PHE A 55 20.42 4.78 43.98
CA PHE A 55 21.50 5.72 44.30
C PHE A 55 22.39 5.99 43.09
N ASN A 56 22.83 4.95 42.38
CA ASN A 56 23.60 5.10 41.14
C ASN A 56 22.85 5.90 40.09
N PHE A 57 21.55 5.60 39.89
CA PHE A 57 20.68 6.37 39.01
C PHE A 57 20.62 7.84 39.41
N THR A 58 20.44 8.14 40.71
CA THR A 58 20.30 9.51 41.18
C THR A 58 21.55 10.33 40.89
N ILE A 59 22.74 9.78 41.18
CA ILE A 59 24.02 10.45 40.91
C ILE A 59 24.12 10.81 39.43
N GLU A 60 23.95 9.81 38.56
CA GLU A 60 24.06 10.00 37.11
C GLU A 60 23.00 10.96 36.56
N PHE A 61 21.74 10.83 37.01
CA PHE A 61 20.65 11.68 36.56
C PHE A 61 20.86 13.13 36.97
N LEU A 62 21.34 13.41 38.18
CA LEU A 62 21.62 14.78 38.60
C LEU A 62 22.74 15.39 37.74
N GLU A 63 23.85 14.69 37.55
CA GLU A 63 25.03 15.21 36.83
C GLU A 63 24.82 15.39 35.32
N THR A 64 24.02 14.52 34.69
CA THR A 64 23.96 14.45 33.21
C THR A 64 22.55 14.56 32.63
N LYS A 65 21.52 14.54 33.48
CA LYS A 65 20.10 14.38 33.09
C LYS A 65 19.83 13.11 32.27
N ASN A 66 20.74 12.13 32.31
CA ASN A 66 20.52 10.81 31.74
C ASN A 66 19.55 10.04 32.63
N ILE A 67 18.42 9.64 32.05
CA ILE A 67 17.47 8.77 32.74
C ILE A 67 17.90 7.30 32.64
N TYR A 68 18.68 6.94 31.62
CA TYR A 68 19.25 5.60 31.46
C TYR A 68 20.52 5.62 30.63
N THR A 69 21.56 4.92 31.07
CA THR A 69 22.80 4.75 30.32
C THR A 69 23.25 3.29 30.32
N SER A 70 23.81 2.88 29.19
CA SER A 70 24.49 1.59 29.02
C SER A 70 25.70 1.77 28.10
N ARG A 71 26.44 0.69 27.84
CA ARG A 71 27.55 0.72 26.88
C ARG A 71 27.10 0.99 25.44
N VAL A 72 25.82 0.81 25.13
CA VAL A 72 25.31 0.80 23.75
C VAL A 72 24.32 1.92 23.46
N LEU A 73 23.70 2.52 24.46
CA LEU A 73 22.72 3.60 24.30
C LEU A 73 22.58 4.43 25.57
N THR A 74 22.10 5.66 25.37
CA THR A 74 21.73 6.60 26.42
C THR A 74 20.34 7.15 26.15
N TRP A 75 19.53 7.32 27.19
CA TRP A 75 18.30 8.10 27.20
C TRP A 75 18.49 9.32 28.11
N GLN A 76 18.12 10.50 27.61
CA GLN A 76 18.33 11.78 28.28
C GLN A 76 17.10 12.67 28.16
N VAL A 77 16.89 13.52 29.17
CA VAL A 77 15.91 14.62 29.16
C VAL A 77 16.64 15.96 29.21
N ASP A 78 16.06 17.01 28.63
CA ASP A 78 16.60 18.37 28.61
C ASP A 78 15.84 19.32 29.56
N SER A 79 15.55 18.86 30.77
CA SER A 79 14.81 19.65 31.76
C SER A 79 15.44 19.58 33.16
N ASP A 80 15.53 20.75 33.79
CA ASP A 80 15.87 20.93 35.20
C ASP A 80 14.62 21.00 36.10
N SER A 81 13.43 21.01 35.51
CA SER A 81 12.16 21.06 36.24
C SER A 81 11.60 19.65 36.47
N PHE A 82 11.94 19.09 37.63
CA PHE A 82 11.47 17.77 38.05
C PHE A 82 11.24 17.70 39.56
N SER A 83 10.53 16.66 40.00
CA SER A 83 10.35 16.32 41.41
C SER A 83 10.60 14.84 41.65
N PHE A 84 11.03 14.50 42.87
CA PHE A 84 11.13 13.12 43.31
C PHE A 84 9.85 12.72 44.04
N THR A 85 9.16 11.70 43.54
CA THR A 85 7.90 11.19 44.12
C THR A 85 7.95 9.67 44.31
N ASN A 86 6.96 9.13 45.00
CA ASN A 86 6.78 7.69 45.16
C ASN A 86 5.43 7.27 44.56
N TYR A 87 5.42 6.15 43.85
CA TYR A 87 4.18 5.51 43.40
C TYR A 87 4.23 4.02 43.68
N SER A 88 3.30 3.50 44.50
CA SER A 88 3.24 2.08 44.89
C SER A 88 4.59 1.52 45.38
N SER A 89 5.25 2.25 46.29
CA SER A 89 6.59 1.94 46.84
C SER A 89 7.74 1.90 45.81
N GLN A 90 7.56 2.51 44.64
CA GLN A 90 8.63 2.72 43.66
C GLN A 90 9.02 4.20 43.59
N PRO A 91 10.33 4.50 43.49
CA PRO A 91 10.79 5.86 43.27
C PRO A 91 10.43 6.30 41.84
N VAL A 92 10.01 7.55 41.70
CA VAL A 92 9.61 8.16 40.43
C VAL A 92 10.24 9.55 40.32
N VAL A 93 10.70 9.90 39.13
CA VAL A 93 11.04 11.28 38.77
C VAL A 93 9.93 11.83 37.89
N THR A 94 9.25 12.88 38.35
CA THR A 94 8.10 13.49 37.67
C THR A 94 8.49 14.81 37.04
N PHE A 95 8.19 14.96 35.76
CA PHE A 95 8.42 16.17 34.96
C PHE A 95 7.08 16.81 34.63
N PHE A 96 6.88 18.05 35.07
CA PHE A 96 5.60 18.77 34.92
C PHE A 96 5.57 19.72 33.72
N SER A 97 6.74 20.25 33.34
CA SER A 97 6.89 21.08 32.15
C SER A 97 7.23 20.24 30.93
N ASP A 98 6.96 20.80 29.75
CA ASP A 98 7.36 20.20 28.49
C ASP A 98 8.90 20.09 28.41
N LEU A 99 9.36 18.94 27.90
CA LEU A 99 10.76 18.61 27.67
C LEU A 99 10.90 17.76 26.41
N ASN A 100 12.13 17.61 25.93
CA ASN A 100 12.51 16.68 24.89
C ASN A 100 13.16 15.45 25.51
N LEU A 101 12.60 14.29 25.20
CA LEU A 101 13.14 13.00 25.56
C LEU A 101 13.91 12.43 24.37
N SER A 102 15.21 12.23 24.52
CA SER A 102 16.08 11.75 23.43
C SER A 102 16.75 10.43 23.78
N CYS A 103 16.92 9.57 22.76
CA CYS A 103 17.75 8.38 22.82
C CYS A 103 18.86 8.47 21.79
N THR A 104 20.09 8.20 22.20
CA THR A 104 21.27 8.20 21.33
C THR A 104 22.02 6.88 21.43
N ASN A 105 22.58 6.44 20.31
CA ASN A 105 23.59 5.39 20.26
C ASN A 105 24.60 5.67 19.14
N SER A 106 25.58 4.79 18.94
CA SER A 106 26.61 4.95 17.89
C SER A 106 26.08 4.98 16.46
N LYS A 107 24.79 4.69 16.24
CA LYS A 107 24.15 4.59 14.92
C LYS A 107 23.17 5.74 14.65
N GLY A 108 22.78 6.53 15.65
CA GLY A 108 21.85 7.63 15.45
C GLY A 108 21.14 8.10 16.72
N LYS A 109 20.06 8.85 16.50
CA LYS A 109 19.25 9.49 17.55
C LYS A 109 17.76 9.37 17.22
N ILE A 110 16.92 9.22 18.25
CA ILE A 110 15.46 9.37 18.17
C ILE A 110 14.97 10.27 19.29
N GLU A 111 13.90 11.03 19.06
CA GLU A 111 13.41 12.05 19.99
C GLU A 111 11.88 12.07 20.06
N ILE A 112 11.36 12.39 21.24
CA ILE A 112 9.99 12.84 21.45
C ILE A 112 10.09 14.26 22.01
N ASN A 113 9.55 15.22 21.27
CA ASN A 113 9.65 16.63 21.59
C ASN A 113 8.43 17.08 22.39
N SER A 114 8.61 18.08 23.26
CA SER A 114 7.53 18.71 24.04
C SER A 114 6.63 17.71 24.77
N THR A 115 7.23 16.68 25.36
CA THR A 115 6.54 15.69 26.20
C THR A 115 6.73 16.00 27.68
N LYS A 116 5.93 15.38 28.53
CA LYS A 116 6.10 15.39 29.98
C LYS A 116 5.70 14.03 30.54
N GLY A 117 6.06 13.73 31.78
CA GLY A 117 5.72 12.42 32.33
C GLY A 117 6.55 11.98 33.53
N ASN A 118 6.53 10.66 33.73
CA ASN A 118 7.10 10.01 34.89
C ASN A 118 8.16 8.99 34.47
N TYR A 119 9.34 9.07 35.06
CA TYR A 119 10.38 8.06 34.91
C TYR A 119 10.46 7.15 36.15
N PHE A 120 10.40 5.83 35.90
CA PHE A 120 10.53 4.77 36.90
C PHE A 120 11.92 4.13 36.79
N PRO A 121 12.95 4.62 37.52
CA PRO A 121 14.34 4.16 37.38
C PRO A 121 14.53 2.67 37.66
N LEU A 122 13.81 2.11 38.64
CA LEU A 122 13.91 0.68 38.95
C LEU A 122 13.30 -0.22 37.86
N LEU A 123 12.31 0.30 37.13
CA LEU A 123 11.67 -0.41 36.01
C LEU A 123 12.32 -0.10 34.66
N ASN A 124 13.20 0.91 34.60
CA ASN A 124 13.74 1.46 33.35
C ASN A 124 12.62 1.83 32.37
N ARG A 125 11.61 2.54 32.88
CA ARG A 125 10.38 2.83 32.15
C ARG A 125 10.03 4.31 32.23
N TRP A 126 9.86 4.93 31.07
CA TRP A 126 9.23 6.23 30.93
C TRP A 126 7.74 6.04 30.66
N VAL A 127 6.89 6.78 31.37
CA VAL A 127 5.45 6.89 31.13
C VAL A 127 5.18 8.33 30.75
N GLY A 128 4.99 8.58 29.46
CA GLY A 128 4.85 9.90 28.88
C GLY A 128 3.42 10.25 28.54
N THR A 129 3.14 11.55 28.56
CA THR A 129 1.93 12.17 28.06
C THR A 129 2.30 13.33 27.16
N ASP A 130 1.48 13.57 26.15
CA ASP A 130 1.73 14.59 25.13
C ASP A 130 3.08 14.39 24.41
N GLY A 131 3.41 15.37 23.58
CA GLY A 131 4.62 15.37 22.77
C GLY A 131 4.39 14.88 21.37
N PHE A 132 5.39 15.16 20.54
CA PHE A 132 5.36 14.82 19.13
C PHE A 132 6.69 14.22 18.69
N VAL A 133 6.57 13.20 17.86
CA VAL A 133 7.70 12.66 17.11
C VAL A 133 7.76 13.45 15.80
N ASN A 134 8.95 13.90 15.45
CA ASN A 134 9.24 14.35 14.10
C ASN A 134 10.20 13.34 13.45
N TRP A 135 10.28 13.41 12.13
CA TRP A 135 10.95 12.40 11.33
C TRP A 135 12.41 12.74 11.00
N GLY A 136 13.02 13.64 11.76
CA GLY A 136 14.38 14.15 11.50
C GLY A 136 14.51 14.70 10.08
N ASP A 137 15.63 14.38 9.41
CA ASP A 137 15.97 14.87 8.06
C ASP A 137 15.16 14.18 6.94
N HIS A 138 14.22 13.31 7.28
CA HIS A 138 13.43 12.59 6.28
C HIS A 138 12.30 13.45 5.69
N PHE A 139 11.74 14.36 6.49
CA PHE A 139 10.66 15.28 6.10
C PHE A 139 10.85 16.62 6.81
N SER A 140 10.31 17.70 6.24
CA SER A 140 10.16 18.96 6.99
C SER A 140 9.37 18.72 8.27
N LYS A 141 9.85 19.27 9.38
CA LYS A 141 9.30 19.06 10.73
C LYS A 141 7.80 19.39 10.82
N ASP A 142 7.33 20.31 10.00
CA ASP A 142 5.94 20.79 10.02
C ASP A 142 5.01 20.06 9.03
N SER A 143 5.57 19.18 8.20
CA SER A 143 4.81 18.49 7.14
C SER A 143 4.41 17.08 7.52
N VAL A 144 5.27 16.34 8.22
CA VAL A 144 5.00 14.96 8.64
C VAL A 144 5.42 14.76 10.10
N PHE A 145 4.44 14.59 10.98
CA PHE A 145 4.65 14.43 12.41
C PHE A 145 3.56 13.54 13.03
N ALA A 146 3.73 13.14 14.28
CA ALA A 146 2.73 12.41 15.03
C ALA A 146 2.73 12.87 16.48
N ILE A 147 1.53 13.10 16.98
CA ILE A 147 1.26 13.42 18.37
C ILE A 147 1.10 12.11 19.12
N THR A 148 1.67 12.05 20.32
CA THR A 148 1.69 10.86 21.18
C THR A 148 0.99 11.16 22.50
N PRO A 149 -0.36 11.03 22.58
CA PRO A 149 -1.12 11.46 23.76
C PRO A 149 -0.71 10.75 25.05
N LYS A 150 -0.50 9.43 24.97
CA LYS A 150 -0.03 8.58 26.08
C LYS A 150 0.83 7.47 25.52
N TYR A 151 1.95 7.18 26.17
CA TYR A 151 2.85 6.13 25.73
C TYR A 151 3.77 5.64 26.85
N LYS A 152 4.42 4.50 26.62
CA LYS A 152 5.40 3.92 27.54
C LYS A 152 6.65 3.52 26.77
N ILE A 153 7.81 3.87 27.29
CA ILE A 153 9.10 3.49 26.70
C ILE A 153 9.86 2.62 27.68
N ASN A 154 10.37 1.49 27.18
CA ASN A 154 11.41 0.72 27.85
C ASN A 154 12.76 1.37 27.53
N THR A 155 13.37 2.07 28.49
CA THR A 155 14.62 2.81 28.24
C THR A 155 15.82 1.90 28.04
N LYS A 156 15.67 0.57 28.19
CA LYS A 156 16.71 -0.40 27.79
C LYS A 156 16.79 -0.63 26.28
N GLU A 157 15.85 -0.10 25.51
CA GLU A 157 15.79 -0.25 24.06
C GLU A 157 15.97 1.11 23.39
N SER A 158 16.61 1.14 22.21
CA SER A 158 16.74 2.34 21.38
C SER A 158 15.54 2.48 20.43
N LYS A 159 14.35 2.55 21.02
CA LYS A 159 13.08 2.34 20.32
C LYS A 159 11.93 3.13 20.97
N ILE A 160 11.11 3.73 20.12
CA ILE A 160 9.82 4.35 20.45
C ILE A 160 8.73 3.50 19.80
N GLU A 161 7.75 3.07 20.60
CA GLU A 161 6.51 2.44 20.13
C GLU A 161 5.33 3.12 20.81
N VAL A 162 4.35 3.53 20.00
CA VAL A 162 3.14 4.20 20.47
C VAL A 162 1.95 3.58 19.74
N ASP A 163 1.00 3.04 20.49
CA ASP A 163 -0.22 2.44 19.93
C ASP A 163 -1.20 3.50 19.44
N SER A 164 -1.39 4.56 20.22
CA SER A 164 -2.43 5.56 19.98
C SER A 164 -1.83 6.85 19.43
N ALA A 165 -0.95 6.74 18.42
CA ALA A 165 -0.35 7.91 17.81
C ALA A 165 -1.34 8.56 16.83
N LEU A 166 -1.43 9.89 16.88
CA LEU A 166 -2.20 10.68 15.93
C LEU A 166 -1.24 11.28 14.90
N PHE A 167 -1.22 10.69 13.72
CA PHE A 167 -0.27 10.99 12.65
C PHE A 167 -0.82 12.00 11.66
N TYR A 168 0.00 12.97 11.27
CA TYR A 168 -0.32 14.01 10.31
C TYR A 168 0.65 13.94 9.14
N ASN A 169 0.10 13.94 7.92
CA ASN A 169 0.84 14.22 6.71
C ASN A 169 0.14 15.34 5.94
N ARG A 170 0.67 16.56 6.08
CA ARG A 170 0.12 17.77 5.49
C ARG A 170 0.14 17.80 3.97
N PHE A 171 0.92 16.93 3.32
CA PHE A 171 0.89 16.77 1.86
C PHE A 171 -0.37 16.05 1.37
N LEU A 172 -1.03 15.27 2.24
CA LEU A 172 -2.19 14.48 1.88
C LEU A 172 -3.45 15.02 2.55
N SER A 173 -3.42 15.28 3.86
CA SER A 173 -4.59 15.77 4.58
C SER A 173 -4.20 16.68 5.74
N SER A 174 -5.12 17.59 6.09
CA SER A 174 -5.04 18.39 7.31
C SER A 174 -5.47 17.62 8.57
N GLU A 175 -6.15 16.48 8.39
CA GLU A 175 -6.67 15.64 9.46
C GLU A 175 -5.62 14.65 9.99
N GLY A 176 -5.71 14.36 11.28
CA GLY A 176 -4.87 13.37 11.95
C GLY A 176 -5.43 11.96 11.78
N VAL A 177 -4.55 11.00 11.55
CA VAL A 177 -4.90 9.58 11.41
C VAL A 177 -4.40 8.82 12.64
N GLU A 178 -5.30 8.11 13.31
CA GLU A 178 -4.93 7.24 14.42
C GLU A 178 -4.24 5.96 13.93
N GLY A 179 -3.17 5.58 14.61
CA GLY A 179 -2.46 4.37 14.30
C GLY A 179 -1.25 4.10 15.17
N TYR A 180 -0.59 3.01 14.84
CA TYR A 180 0.58 2.52 15.53
C TYR A 180 1.86 3.14 14.95
N LEU A 181 2.64 3.80 15.80
CA LEU A 181 3.95 4.37 15.47
C LEU A 181 5.07 3.50 16.04
N LYS A 182 6.12 3.31 15.25
CA LYS A 182 7.34 2.62 15.67
C LYS A 182 8.58 3.25 15.04
N ASN A 183 9.52 3.67 15.87
CA ASN A 183 10.81 4.20 15.43
C ASN A 183 11.95 3.52 16.19
N ILE A 184 12.96 3.03 15.48
CA ILE A 184 14.09 2.29 16.06
C ILE A 184 15.38 2.83 15.46
N ILE A 185 16.40 3.06 16.30
CA ILE A 185 17.74 3.35 15.82
C ILE A 185 18.36 2.07 15.25
N VAL A 186 18.50 1.98 13.92
CA VAL A 186 19.06 0.83 13.18
C VAL A 186 20.15 1.27 12.21
N SER A 187 20.91 0.32 11.68
CA SER A 187 22.00 0.56 10.71
C SER A 187 21.84 -0.28 9.44
N GLY A 188 22.53 0.11 8.37
CA GLY A 188 22.55 -0.61 7.09
C GLY A 188 21.18 -0.60 6.39
N ASN A 189 20.82 -1.70 5.74
CA ASN A 189 19.60 -1.78 4.92
C ASN A 189 18.29 -1.61 5.71
N GLN A 190 18.30 -1.79 7.04
CA GLN A 190 17.11 -1.64 7.88
C GLN A 190 16.69 -0.17 8.05
N VAL A 191 17.61 0.79 7.83
CA VAL A 191 17.31 2.23 7.96
C VAL A 191 16.16 2.64 7.05
N LYS A 192 16.04 2.03 5.86
CA LYS A 192 14.95 2.31 4.92
C LYS A 192 13.56 1.91 5.45
N LYS A 193 13.49 1.10 6.51
CA LYS A 193 12.23 0.63 7.09
C LYS A 193 11.74 1.47 8.26
N TYR A 194 12.56 2.35 8.82
CA TYR A 194 12.20 3.18 9.97
C TYR A 194 12.37 4.65 9.60
N PRO A 195 11.49 5.54 10.09
CA PRO A 195 10.27 5.34 10.90
C PRO A 195 9.22 4.35 10.34
N GLN A 196 8.29 3.93 11.19
CA GLN A 196 7.06 3.25 10.78
C GLN A 196 5.84 3.92 11.38
N PHE A 197 4.80 4.05 10.56
CA PHE A 197 3.45 4.35 11.02
C PHE A 197 2.46 3.46 10.26
N VAL A 198 1.47 2.92 10.95
CA VAL A 198 0.41 2.10 10.35
C VAL A 198 -0.92 2.53 10.93
N SER A 199 -1.81 3.05 10.07
CA SER A 199 -3.16 3.41 10.49
C SER A 199 -3.98 2.20 10.91
N TYR A 200 -4.85 2.41 11.89
CA TYR A 200 -5.87 1.43 12.26
C TYR A 200 -6.98 1.35 11.23
N SER A 201 -7.51 2.50 10.82
CA SER A 201 -8.49 2.56 9.73
C SER A 201 -7.83 2.18 8.39
N LYS A 202 -8.51 1.32 7.64
CA LYS A 202 -8.21 1.02 6.22
C LYS A 202 -9.15 1.74 5.26
N ASN A 203 -9.94 2.69 5.76
CA ASN A 203 -10.94 3.43 5.01
C ASN A 203 -10.79 4.94 5.24
N ILE A 204 -9.56 5.43 5.20
CA ILE A 204 -9.26 6.86 5.28
C ILE A 204 -9.55 7.42 3.90
N LYS A 205 -10.41 8.43 3.86
CA LYS A 205 -10.74 9.16 2.63
C LYS A 205 -10.00 10.47 2.62
N VAL A 206 -9.24 10.69 1.57
CA VAL A 206 -8.53 11.94 1.34
C VAL A 206 -8.97 12.44 -0.02
N ASN A 207 -9.79 13.49 0.00
CA ASN A 207 -10.28 14.11 -1.22
C ASN A 207 -9.18 15.02 -1.79
N ASP A 208 -9.13 15.12 -3.10
CA ASP A 208 -8.23 16.04 -3.81
C ASP A 208 -6.75 15.89 -3.40
N ILE A 209 -6.26 14.64 -3.31
CA ILE A 209 -4.80 14.39 -3.18
C ILE A 209 -4.04 14.97 -4.37
N PHE A 210 -4.72 15.07 -5.50
CA PHE A 210 -4.47 15.95 -6.63
C PHE A 210 -5.83 16.46 -7.12
N GLU A 211 -5.84 17.50 -7.94
CA GLU A 211 -7.07 18.03 -8.55
C GLU A 211 -7.91 16.92 -9.20
N ASP A 212 -9.17 16.78 -8.76
CA ASP A 212 -10.13 15.75 -9.17
C ASP A 212 -9.68 14.29 -8.92
N ILE A 213 -8.75 14.07 -7.99
CA ILE A 213 -8.26 12.73 -7.65
C ILE A 213 -8.37 12.50 -6.15
N ASP A 214 -9.21 11.53 -5.79
CA ASP A 214 -9.38 11.08 -4.41
C ASP A 214 -8.54 9.83 -4.11
N TYR A 215 -8.19 9.70 -2.83
CA TYR A 215 -7.65 8.49 -2.24
C TYR A 215 -8.60 7.91 -1.19
N GLU A 216 -8.79 6.59 -1.20
CA GLU A 216 -9.51 5.85 -0.16
C GLU A 216 -8.68 4.62 0.24
N GLY A 217 -8.28 4.48 1.51
CA GLY A 217 -7.52 3.31 1.95
C GLY A 217 -6.85 3.46 3.32
N GLY A 218 -5.95 2.55 3.68
CA GLY A 218 -5.11 2.66 4.88
C GLY A 218 -3.86 3.48 4.66
N TYR A 219 -3.23 3.94 5.73
CA TYR A 219 -1.99 4.72 5.67
C TYR A 219 -0.83 3.90 6.25
N LYS A 220 0.24 3.72 5.48
CA LYS A 220 1.51 3.16 5.96
C LYS A 220 2.66 4.10 5.63
N LEU A 221 3.57 4.29 6.58
CA LEU A 221 4.84 4.96 6.38
C LEU A 221 5.96 3.96 6.65
N TYR A 222 6.90 3.82 5.71
CA TYR A 222 8.16 3.09 5.92
C TYR A 222 9.33 3.95 5.44
N GLY A 223 10.16 4.40 6.37
CA GLY A 223 11.26 5.30 6.02
C GLY A 223 10.76 6.62 5.44
N LYS A 224 11.11 6.88 4.18
CA LYS A 224 10.67 8.07 3.41
C LYS A 224 9.47 7.80 2.50
N GLU A 225 9.03 6.55 2.37
CA GLU A 225 7.97 6.18 1.43
C GLU A 225 6.61 6.19 2.14
N PHE A 226 5.70 7.03 1.65
CA PHE A 226 4.29 6.90 1.95
C PHE A 226 3.68 5.81 1.08
N LEU A 227 3.06 4.84 1.74
CA LEU A 227 2.39 3.71 1.13
C LEU A 227 0.91 3.76 1.48
N ALA A 228 0.09 3.92 0.45
CA ALA A 228 -1.32 3.58 0.56
C ALA A 228 -1.42 2.08 0.85
N ASP A 229 -2.16 1.70 1.89
CA ASP A 229 -2.28 0.32 2.35
C ASP A 229 -3.70 -0.20 2.13
N GLY A 230 -3.87 -1.04 1.11
CA GLY A 230 -5.13 -1.73 0.88
C GLY A 230 -5.35 -2.94 1.79
N GLY A 231 -4.37 -3.31 2.63
CA GLY A 231 -4.37 -4.59 3.33
C GLY A 231 -4.18 -5.76 2.36
N ASN A 232 -4.50 -6.99 2.82
CA ASN A 232 -4.48 -8.19 1.98
C ASN A 232 -5.67 -8.24 1.00
N GLU A 233 -6.65 -7.35 1.16
CA GLU A 233 -7.86 -7.26 0.35
C GLU A 233 -7.84 -6.05 -0.62
N GLY A 234 -6.66 -5.47 -0.90
CA GLY A 234 -6.44 -4.36 -1.83
C GLY A 234 -7.46 -3.22 -1.82
N LYS A 235 -7.89 -2.83 -0.61
CA LYS A 235 -8.89 -1.79 -0.36
C LYS A 235 -8.45 -0.37 -0.72
N ALA A 236 -7.18 -0.17 -1.06
CA ALA A 236 -6.71 1.14 -1.44
C ALA A 236 -7.19 1.46 -2.86
N ARG A 237 -7.77 2.65 -3.03
CA ARG A 237 -8.35 3.13 -4.28
C ARG A 237 -7.87 4.53 -4.59
N ILE A 238 -7.53 4.75 -5.86
CA ILE A 238 -7.35 6.08 -6.46
C ILE A 238 -8.53 6.29 -7.40
N LYS A 239 -9.27 7.37 -7.21
CA LYS A 239 -10.48 7.65 -7.99
C LYS A 239 -10.31 8.97 -8.70
N PHE A 240 -10.28 8.94 -10.02
CA PHE A 240 -10.30 10.13 -10.84
C PHE A 240 -11.75 10.51 -11.10
N LYS A 241 -12.05 11.77 -10.86
CA LYS A 241 -13.38 12.33 -11.03
C LYS A 241 -13.46 13.20 -12.27
N ARG A 242 -14.67 13.30 -12.80
CA ARG A 242 -15.07 14.33 -13.75
C ARG A 242 -16.50 14.73 -13.43
N ASN A 243 -16.75 16.02 -13.19
CA ASN A 243 -18.06 16.52 -12.76
C ASN A 243 -18.60 15.77 -11.51
N ASN A 244 -17.74 15.56 -10.50
CA ASN A 244 -18.05 14.81 -9.27
C ASN A 244 -18.47 13.34 -9.45
N LYS A 245 -18.27 12.74 -10.62
CA LYS A 245 -18.47 11.30 -10.85
C LYS A 245 -17.14 10.58 -11.06
N ASP A 246 -17.00 9.40 -10.47
CA ASP A 246 -15.84 8.53 -10.69
C ASP A 246 -15.84 8.05 -12.15
N VAL A 247 -14.80 8.41 -12.91
CA VAL A 247 -14.63 8.00 -14.31
C VAL A 247 -13.51 6.97 -14.49
N PHE A 248 -12.59 6.93 -13.54
CA PHE A 248 -11.46 6.00 -13.55
C PHE A 248 -11.15 5.61 -12.11
N VAL A 249 -11.20 4.31 -11.81
CA VAL A 249 -10.90 3.78 -10.48
C VAL A 249 -9.76 2.79 -10.59
N VAL A 250 -8.77 2.97 -9.72
CA VAL A 250 -7.60 2.09 -9.61
C VAL A 250 -7.57 1.51 -8.23
N ASN A 251 -7.61 0.18 -8.12
CA ASN A 251 -7.49 -0.54 -6.85
C ASN A 251 -6.16 -1.28 -6.76
N SER A 252 -5.54 -1.27 -5.59
CA SER A 252 -4.28 -1.98 -5.37
C SER A 252 -4.04 -2.30 -3.90
N ASN A 253 -3.19 -3.28 -3.62
CA ASN A 253 -2.65 -3.52 -2.29
C ASN A 253 -1.73 -2.37 -1.84
N ARG A 254 -1.05 -1.71 -2.78
CA ARG A 254 -0.08 -0.65 -2.48
C ARG A 254 0.00 0.38 -3.60
N PHE A 255 -0.15 1.66 -3.23
CA PHE A 255 0.31 2.78 -4.04
C PHE A 255 1.53 3.43 -3.42
N SER A 256 2.46 3.86 -4.27
CA SER A 256 3.50 4.83 -3.91
C SER A 256 3.02 6.20 -4.38
N ILE A 257 2.80 7.13 -3.44
CA ILE A 257 2.40 8.51 -3.73
C ILE A 257 3.52 9.45 -3.31
N SER A 258 3.88 10.37 -4.18
CA SER A 258 4.75 11.52 -3.89
C SER A 258 4.12 12.78 -4.45
N ASN A 259 4.76 13.94 -4.29
CA ASN A 259 4.18 15.25 -4.57
C ASN A 259 3.69 15.48 -6.01
N ASP A 260 4.15 14.69 -6.99
CA ASP A 260 3.87 14.88 -8.42
C ASP A 260 3.44 13.60 -9.16
N LYS A 261 3.33 12.47 -8.45
CA LYS A 261 3.06 11.16 -9.06
C LYS A 261 2.42 10.15 -8.13
N ILE A 262 1.67 9.24 -8.74
CA ILE A 262 1.13 8.03 -8.10
C ILE A 262 1.57 6.83 -8.93
N SER A 263 1.95 5.73 -8.28
CA SER A 263 2.24 4.48 -9.01
C SER A 263 1.89 3.22 -8.24
N SER A 264 1.57 2.16 -8.97
CA SER A 264 1.45 0.80 -8.45
C SER A 264 1.98 -0.21 -9.48
N LYS A 265 2.65 -1.25 -9.01
CA LYS A 265 3.18 -2.33 -9.87
C LYS A 265 2.11 -3.35 -10.29
N SER A 266 1.00 -3.39 -9.57
CA SER A 266 -0.08 -4.34 -9.78
C SER A 266 -1.37 -3.70 -9.27
N ALA A 267 -2.22 -3.31 -10.21
CA ALA A 267 -3.47 -2.63 -9.93
C ALA A 267 -4.58 -3.20 -10.80
N GLY A 268 -5.75 -3.35 -10.19
CA GLY A 268 -7.01 -3.43 -10.92
C GLY A 268 -7.40 -2.04 -11.39
N VAL A 269 -7.94 -1.97 -12.60
CA VAL A 269 -8.37 -0.72 -13.22
C VAL A 269 -9.78 -0.89 -13.77
N THR A 270 -10.61 0.10 -13.55
CA THR A 270 -11.93 0.23 -14.18
C THR A 270 -12.10 1.66 -14.68
N ILE A 271 -12.41 1.80 -15.97
CA ILE A 271 -12.69 3.06 -16.63
C ILE A 271 -14.17 3.03 -17.01
N PHE A 272 -14.95 3.96 -16.47
CA PHE A 272 -16.40 4.02 -16.66
C PHE A 272 -16.75 4.95 -17.82
N PHE A 273 -17.69 4.52 -18.66
CA PHE A 273 -18.35 5.38 -19.65
C PHE A 273 -19.80 4.90 -19.83
N ASP A 274 -20.74 5.78 -19.47
CA ASP A 274 -22.17 5.46 -19.33
C ASP A 274 -22.43 4.26 -18.39
N ASN A 275 -23.03 3.18 -18.91
CA ASN A 275 -23.33 1.94 -18.19
C ASN A 275 -22.29 0.84 -18.46
N ASP A 276 -21.25 1.16 -19.22
CA ASP A 276 -20.21 0.25 -19.69
C ASP A 276 -18.85 0.59 -19.09
N SER A 277 -17.89 -0.31 -19.25
CA SER A 277 -16.56 -0.13 -18.69
C SER A 277 -15.46 -0.81 -19.49
N LEU A 278 -14.26 -0.22 -19.41
CA LEU A 278 -13.01 -0.93 -19.68
C LEU A 278 -12.43 -1.37 -18.35
N PHE A 279 -12.07 -2.64 -18.21
CA PHE A 279 -11.46 -3.11 -16.98
C PHE A 279 -10.43 -4.21 -17.17
N SER A 280 -9.42 -4.22 -16.29
CA SER A 280 -8.38 -5.24 -16.22
C SER A 280 -7.95 -5.39 -14.77
N SER A 281 -7.60 -6.59 -14.34
CA SER A 281 -7.29 -6.83 -12.93
C SER A 281 -5.83 -6.66 -12.54
N ASN A 282 -4.90 -6.59 -13.50
CA ASN A 282 -3.47 -6.53 -13.18
C ASN A 282 -2.65 -5.77 -14.21
N LEU A 283 -2.58 -4.46 -14.01
CA LEU A 283 -1.73 -3.56 -14.79
C LEU A 283 -0.73 -2.86 -13.87
N GLU A 284 0.43 -2.47 -14.41
CA GLU A 284 1.28 -1.47 -13.75
C GLU A 284 0.68 -0.09 -14.06
N PHE A 285 0.37 0.66 -13.00
CA PHE A 285 -0.27 1.97 -13.08
C PHE A 285 0.73 3.07 -12.73
N LYS A 286 0.71 4.15 -13.52
CA LYS A 286 1.43 5.41 -13.23
C LYS A 286 0.54 6.61 -13.54
N TYR A 287 0.59 7.60 -12.67
CA TYR A 287 0.03 8.93 -12.88
C TYR A 287 1.11 9.98 -12.66
N SER A 288 1.10 11.02 -13.48
CA SER A 288 1.95 12.21 -13.37
C SER A 288 1.06 13.45 -13.33
N ASP A 289 1.14 14.21 -12.23
CA ASP A 289 0.35 15.42 -12.03
C ASP A 289 0.79 16.56 -12.97
N ASN A 290 2.11 16.74 -13.13
CA ASN A 290 2.70 17.74 -14.05
C ASN A 290 2.16 17.65 -15.48
N ASN A 291 1.83 16.43 -15.94
CA ASN A 291 1.32 16.18 -17.30
C ASN A 291 -0.17 15.81 -17.31
N LYS A 292 -0.82 15.75 -16.14
CA LYS A 292 -2.19 15.26 -15.96
C LYS A 292 -2.45 13.95 -16.71
N LYS A 293 -1.49 13.01 -16.61
CA LYS A 293 -1.42 11.82 -17.47
C LYS A 293 -1.39 10.52 -16.69
N VAL A 294 -2.30 9.62 -17.06
CA VAL A 294 -2.35 8.22 -16.65
C VAL A 294 -1.70 7.34 -17.72
N MET A 295 -0.90 6.37 -17.26
CA MET A 295 -0.30 5.32 -18.08
C MET A 295 -0.56 3.97 -17.42
N LEU A 296 -1.07 3.02 -18.19
CA LEU A 296 -1.22 1.63 -17.80
C LEU A 296 -0.32 0.76 -18.66
N PHE A 297 0.50 -0.05 -18.02
CA PHE A 297 1.43 -0.94 -18.69
C PHE A 297 1.00 -2.38 -18.46
N ARG A 298 1.14 -3.19 -19.50
CA ARG A 298 1.09 -4.64 -19.32
C ARG A 298 2.18 -5.08 -18.37
N ASN A 299 1.82 -5.89 -17.38
CA ASN A 299 2.80 -6.42 -16.45
C ASN A 299 3.53 -7.60 -17.10
N ASN A 300 4.78 -7.38 -17.52
CA ASN A 300 5.62 -8.42 -18.14
C ASN A 300 6.18 -9.42 -17.13
N ARG A 301 5.96 -9.20 -15.82
CA ARG A 301 6.39 -10.12 -14.78
C ARG A 301 5.27 -11.13 -14.53
N LYS A 302 5.50 -12.34 -15.04
CA LYS A 302 4.63 -13.53 -14.98
C LYS A 302 3.56 -13.52 -16.07
N SER A 303 3.36 -14.70 -16.67
CA SER A 303 2.48 -15.01 -17.81
C SER A 303 0.98 -14.79 -17.57
N LEU A 304 0.61 -13.77 -16.77
CA LEU A 304 -0.68 -13.65 -16.08
C LEU A 304 -1.25 -12.22 -16.13
N SER A 305 -0.88 -11.39 -17.11
CA SER A 305 -1.58 -10.12 -17.34
C SER A 305 -2.81 -10.37 -18.20
N PRO A 306 -4.03 -10.27 -17.65
CA PRO A 306 -5.25 -10.48 -18.41
C PRO A 306 -5.42 -9.36 -19.44
N PRO A 307 -6.02 -9.66 -20.60
CA PRO A 307 -6.41 -8.61 -21.53
C PRO A 307 -7.40 -7.67 -20.84
N MET A 308 -7.48 -6.44 -21.32
CA MET A 308 -8.51 -5.52 -20.85
C MET A 308 -9.83 -5.82 -21.55
N ILE A 309 -10.89 -5.92 -20.77
CA ILE A 309 -12.23 -6.22 -21.26
C ILE A 309 -12.94 -4.91 -21.55
N ASP A 310 -13.61 -4.84 -22.69
CA ASP A 310 -14.48 -3.76 -23.13
C ASP A 310 -15.91 -4.28 -23.24
N THR A 311 -16.77 -3.88 -22.31
CA THR A 311 -18.16 -4.37 -22.25
C THR A 311 -19.04 -3.78 -23.35
N TYR A 312 -18.72 -2.58 -23.85
CA TYR A 312 -19.52 -1.90 -24.85
C TYR A 312 -19.26 -2.45 -26.26
N HIS A 313 -17.98 -2.67 -26.58
CA HIS A 313 -17.58 -3.25 -27.86
C HIS A 313 -17.61 -4.78 -27.84
N ASN A 314 -17.83 -5.42 -26.68
CA ASN A 314 -17.77 -6.87 -26.52
C ASN A 314 -16.43 -7.46 -26.99
N LEU A 315 -15.33 -6.78 -26.64
CA LEU A 315 -13.97 -7.13 -27.05
C LEU A 315 -13.05 -7.31 -25.85
N THR A 316 -12.00 -8.11 -26.04
CA THR A 316 -10.80 -8.10 -25.20
C THR A 316 -9.66 -7.46 -25.98
N ILE A 317 -8.85 -6.65 -25.30
CA ILE A 317 -7.76 -5.85 -25.86
C ILE A 317 -6.46 -6.22 -25.14
N ASP A 318 -5.51 -6.76 -25.89
CA ASP A 318 -4.15 -7.03 -25.41
C ASP A 318 -3.18 -6.01 -25.99
N PHE A 319 -2.59 -5.20 -25.13
CA PHE A 319 -1.79 -4.02 -25.48
C PHE A 319 -0.52 -3.94 -24.61
N GLU A 320 0.42 -3.09 -25.02
CA GLU A 320 1.63 -2.81 -24.23
C GLU A 320 1.45 -1.58 -23.31
N LEU A 321 0.92 -0.48 -23.87
CA LEU A 321 0.65 0.77 -23.17
C LEU A 321 -0.76 1.31 -23.49
N LEU A 322 -1.49 1.70 -22.44
CA LEU A 322 -2.65 2.59 -22.51
C LEU A 322 -2.29 3.95 -21.92
N GLU A 323 -2.60 5.03 -22.62
CA GLU A 323 -2.46 6.40 -22.11
C GLU A 323 -3.80 7.13 -22.09
N TRP A 324 -3.98 7.94 -21.05
CA TRP A 324 -5.13 8.83 -20.90
C TRP A 324 -4.68 10.12 -20.22
N ASN A 325 -5.03 11.27 -20.80
CA ASN A 325 -4.92 12.55 -20.10
C ASN A 325 -6.24 12.80 -19.37
N THR A 326 -6.19 13.20 -18.09
CA THR A 326 -7.38 13.30 -17.23
C THR A 326 -8.45 14.26 -17.76
N ASP A 327 -8.06 15.21 -18.61
CA ASP A 327 -8.95 16.22 -19.20
C ASP A 327 -9.47 15.80 -20.58
N SER A 328 -8.93 14.72 -21.16
CA SER A 328 -9.28 14.23 -22.49
C SER A 328 -10.48 13.30 -22.47
N SER A 329 -11.31 13.36 -23.52
CA SER A 329 -12.31 12.32 -23.80
C SER A 329 -11.72 11.10 -24.48
N THR A 330 -10.46 11.13 -24.91
CA THR A 330 -9.84 10.03 -25.65
C THR A 330 -8.79 9.31 -24.83
N LEU A 331 -8.75 7.99 -24.99
CA LEU A 331 -7.68 7.12 -24.50
C LEU A 331 -7.05 6.37 -25.67
N THR A 332 -5.76 6.07 -25.57
CA THR A 332 -4.98 5.51 -26.68
C THR A 332 -4.28 4.23 -26.27
N PHE A 333 -4.27 3.25 -27.18
CA PHE A 333 -3.56 1.99 -27.07
C PHE A 333 -2.39 1.96 -28.04
N GLY A 334 -1.24 1.48 -27.58
CA GLY A 334 -0.06 1.38 -28.42
C GLY A 334 1.14 0.80 -27.70
N SER A 335 2.31 1.23 -28.13
CA SER A 335 3.60 0.76 -27.63
C SER A 335 4.26 1.71 -26.64
N LEU A 336 5.30 1.20 -25.97
CA LEU A 336 6.20 2.03 -25.18
C LEU A 336 6.93 3.07 -26.05
N PRO A 337 7.32 4.23 -25.47
CA PRO A 337 8.15 5.19 -26.19
C PRO A 337 9.48 4.59 -26.67
N GLY A 338 9.85 4.87 -27.92
CA GLY A 338 11.11 4.43 -28.53
C GLY A 338 11.08 3.05 -29.21
N THR A 339 9.94 2.36 -29.24
CA THR A 339 9.77 1.11 -29.99
C THR A 339 9.65 1.36 -31.50
N SER A 340 10.19 0.46 -32.32
CA SER A 340 10.09 0.52 -33.79
C SER A 340 8.80 -0.09 -34.36
N GLU A 341 8.11 -0.92 -33.58
CA GLU A 341 6.87 -1.59 -33.96
C GLU A 341 5.92 -1.62 -32.76
N SER A 342 4.61 -1.57 -33.03
CA SER A 342 3.57 -1.79 -32.05
C SER A 342 2.54 -2.78 -32.54
N ASN A 343 2.20 -3.74 -31.67
CA ASN A 343 1.21 -4.77 -31.93
C ASN A 343 0.14 -4.77 -30.81
N VAL A 344 -1.11 -4.54 -31.19
CA VAL A 344 -2.26 -4.62 -30.27
C VAL A 344 -3.23 -5.66 -30.81
N ARG A 345 -3.59 -6.64 -29.99
CA ARG A 345 -4.49 -7.73 -30.36
C ARG A 345 -5.90 -7.45 -29.83
N PHE A 346 -6.87 -7.64 -30.70
CA PHE A 346 -8.29 -7.55 -30.39
C PHE A 346 -8.95 -8.91 -30.60
N GLU A 347 -9.88 -9.25 -29.72
CA GLU A 347 -10.58 -10.54 -29.78
C GLU A 347 -12.02 -10.40 -29.28
N SER A 348 -12.97 -11.03 -29.98
CA SER A 348 -14.39 -11.07 -29.55
C SER A 348 -14.54 -11.78 -28.21
N ALA A 349 -15.41 -11.27 -27.34
CA ALA A 349 -15.74 -11.96 -26.09
C ALA A 349 -16.46 -13.30 -26.31
N ASP A 350 -17.10 -13.49 -27.47
CA ASP A 350 -17.81 -14.71 -27.88
C ASP A 350 -16.92 -15.67 -28.69
N MET A 351 -15.62 -15.38 -28.78
CA MET A 351 -14.69 -16.21 -29.55
C MET A 351 -14.47 -17.57 -28.89
N TYR A 352 -14.61 -18.67 -29.63
CA TYR A 352 -14.26 -20.01 -29.17
C TYR A 352 -13.15 -20.65 -30.02
N LEU A 353 -12.18 -21.26 -29.34
CA LEU A 353 -11.19 -22.13 -29.96
C LEU A 353 -11.08 -23.43 -29.16
N GLN A 354 -11.33 -24.56 -29.81
CA GLN A 354 -11.14 -25.90 -29.21
C GLN A 354 -9.74 -26.04 -28.61
N SER A 355 -8.70 -25.63 -29.35
CA SER A 355 -7.31 -25.70 -28.85
C SER A 355 -7.07 -24.89 -27.59
N ARG A 356 -7.79 -23.76 -27.38
CA ARG A 356 -7.71 -22.98 -26.15
C ARG A 356 -8.49 -23.66 -25.02
N TYR A 357 -9.66 -24.22 -25.31
CA TYR A 357 -10.43 -25.01 -24.34
C TYR A 357 -9.57 -26.17 -23.81
N ASP A 358 -8.99 -26.97 -24.71
CA ASP A 358 -8.12 -28.10 -24.36
C ASP A 358 -6.85 -27.65 -23.60
N MET A 359 -6.26 -26.53 -24.00
CA MET A 359 -5.08 -25.94 -23.34
C MET A 359 -5.39 -25.53 -21.89
N VAL A 360 -6.58 -24.98 -21.63
CA VAL A 360 -7.00 -24.57 -20.29
C VAL A 360 -7.14 -25.79 -19.37
N GLN A 361 -7.59 -26.92 -19.89
CA GLN A 361 -7.61 -28.17 -19.13
C GLN A 361 -6.20 -28.72 -18.87
N GLY A 362 -5.32 -28.69 -19.87
CA GLY A 362 -3.96 -29.20 -19.73
C GLY A 362 -3.93 -30.66 -19.28
N VAL A 363 -3.32 -30.93 -18.12
CA VAL A 363 -3.22 -32.27 -17.51
C VAL A 363 -4.24 -32.49 -16.39
N ASP A 364 -5.09 -31.51 -16.11
CA ASP A 364 -6.04 -31.58 -15.01
C ASP A 364 -7.16 -32.59 -15.31
N LYS A 365 -7.54 -33.34 -14.27
CA LYS A 365 -8.57 -34.39 -14.37
C LYS A 365 -9.96 -33.82 -14.70
N PHE A 366 -10.24 -32.59 -14.27
CA PHE A 366 -11.51 -31.91 -14.50
C PHE A 366 -11.25 -30.60 -15.24
N HIS A 367 -12.14 -30.26 -16.17
CA HIS A 367 -12.01 -29.03 -16.93
C HIS A 367 -12.24 -27.81 -16.02
N PRO A 368 -11.31 -26.84 -15.96
CA PRO A 368 -11.42 -25.69 -15.06
C PRO A 368 -12.66 -24.84 -15.22
N LEU A 369 -13.08 -24.61 -16.47
CA LEU A 369 -14.29 -23.83 -16.74
C LEU A 369 -15.54 -24.54 -16.20
N ILE A 370 -15.61 -25.86 -16.32
CA ILE A 370 -16.74 -26.66 -15.80
C ILE A 370 -16.77 -26.58 -14.27
N LEU A 371 -15.61 -26.73 -13.61
CA LEU A 371 -15.50 -26.61 -12.15
C LEU A 371 -16.07 -25.28 -11.64
N ILE A 372 -15.73 -24.17 -12.29
CA ILE A 372 -16.24 -22.85 -11.92
C ILE A 372 -17.73 -22.74 -12.21
N SER A 373 -18.19 -23.20 -13.38
CA SER A 373 -19.62 -23.18 -13.74
C SER A 373 -20.46 -23.97 -12.73
N ASP A 374 -20.00 -25.14 -12.31
CA ASP A 374 -20.67 -25.97 -11.31
C ASP A 374 -20.72 -25.28 -9.94
N TYR A 375 -19.64 -24.60 -9.54
CA TYR A 375 -19.62 -23.83 -8.31
C TYR A 375 -20.59 -22.64 -8.36
N VAL A 376 -20.60 -21.88 -9.46
CA VAL A 376 -21.54 -20.77 -9.70
C VAL A 376 -22.99 -21.25 -9.61
N LYS A 377 -23.32 -22.38 -10.27
CA LYS A 377 -24.65 -22.99 -10.22
C LYS A 377 -25.02 -23.38 -8.78
N LYS A 378 -24.08 -23.93 -8.02
CA LYS A 378 -24.30 -24.32 -6.62
C LYS A 378 -24.61 -23.13 -5.72
N ILE A 379 -23.91 -22.01 -5.87
CA ILE A 379 -24.10 -20.82 -5.02
C ILE A 379 -25.14 -19.82 -5.56
N ASN A 380 -25.59 -20.02 -6.81
CA ASN A 380 -26.48 -19.14 -7.54
C ASN A 380 -25.98 -17.67 -7.61
N LYS A 381 -24.68 -17.49 -7.81
CA LYS A 381 -24.00 -16.18 -7.90
C LYS A 381 -22.80 -16.26 -8.85
N ASN A 382 -22.64 -15.25 -9.70
CA ASN A 382 -21.50 -15.14 -10.62
C ASN A 382 -20.26 -14.47 -9.99
N LYS A 383 -20.39 -13.99 -8.76
CA LYS A 383 -19.29 -13.43 -7.96
C LYS A 383 -19.09 -14.25 -6.68
N PHE A 384 -17.85 -14.62 -6.37
CA PHE A 384 -17.49 -15.40 -5.17
C PHE A 384 -16.06 -15.13 -4.71
N TYR A 385 -15.73 -15.47 -3.46
CA TYR A 385 -14.37 -15.34 -2.93
C TYR A 385 -13.50 -16.55 -3.29
N VAL A 386 -12.21 -16.30 -3.50
CA VAL A 386 -11.21 -17.33 -3.80
C VAL A 386 -11.15 -18.38 -2.68
N SER A 387 -11.28 -17.94 -1.42
CA SER A 387 -11.34 -18.81 -0.24
C SER A 387 -12.48 -19.81 -0.28
N ASP A 388 -13.64 -19.40 -0.79
CA ASP A 388 -14.84 -20.23 -0.78
C ASP A 388 -14.71 -21.34 -1.81
N LEU A 389 -14.16 -21.03 -3.00
CA LEU A 389 -13.88 -22.02 -4.03
C LEU A 389 -12.76 -22.99 -3.59
N ALA A 390 -11.71 -22.48 -2.92
CA ALA A 390 -10.67 -23.32 -2.34
C ALA A 390 -11.25 -24.31 -1.31
N GLY A 391 -12.13 -23.84 -0.43
CA GLY A 391 -12.84 -24.68 0.53
C GLY A 391 -13.76 -25.71 -0.13
N PHE A 392 -14.46 -25.35 -1.21
CA PHE A 392 -15.32 -26.25 -1.96
C PHE A 392 -14.56 -27.38 -2.67
N THR A 393 -13.38 -27.06 -3.21
CA THR A 393 -12.56 -27.99 -4.01
C THR A 393 -11.57 -28.79 -3.18
N GLY A 394 -11.23 -28.32 -1.97
CA GLY A 394 -10.16 -28.86 -1.14
C GLY A 394 -8.75 -28.48 -1.64
N ILE A 395 -8.64 -27.62 -2.65
CA ILE A 395 -7.35 -27.15 -3.18
C ILE A 395 -6.79 -26.07 -2.23
N PRO A 396 -5.50 -26.13 -1.83
CA PRO A 396 -4.88 -25.10 -1.01
C PRO A 396 -5.02 -23.71 -1.62
N LEU A 397 -5.26 -22.69 -0.76
CA LEU A 397 -5.55 -21.33 -1.19
C LEU A 397 -4.52 -20.77 -2.19
N ASP A 398 -3.23 -20.97 -1.94
CA ASP A 398 -2.16 -20.47 -2.83
C ASP A 398 -2.17 -21.15 -4.22
N GLN A 399 -2.55 -22.42 -4.28
CA GLN A 399 -2.72 -23.13 -5.55
C GLN A 399 -3.97 -22.61 -6.29
N MET A 400 -5.07 -22.39 -5.56
CA MET A 400 -6.29 -21.82 -6.13
C MET A 400 -6.07 -20.41 -6.68
N ARG A 401 -5.29 -19.57 -5.99
CA ARG A 401 -4.87 -18.24 -6.49
C ARG A 401 -4.13 -18.35 -7.82
N THR A 402 -3.18 -19.28 -7.91
CA THR A 402 -2.41 -19.53 -9.15
C THR A 402 -3.31 -20.00 -10.29
N TYR A 403 -4.23 -20.92 -9.97
CA TYR A 403 -5.18 -21.50 -10.90
C TYR A 403 -6.16 -20.46 -11.47
N LEU A 404 -6.79 -19.66 -10.60
CA LEU A 404 -7.69 -18.59 -11.03
C LEU A 404 -6.97 -17.45 -11.75
N GLY A 405 -5.71 -17.19 -11.38
CA GLY A 405 -4.85 -16.26 -12.10
C GLY A 405 -4.64 -16.67 -13.56
N ALA A 406 -4.45 -17.97 -13.83
CA ALA A 406 -4.31 -18.48 -15.19
C ALA A 406 -5.62 -18.37 -16.00
N LEU A 407 -6.77 -18.63 -15.37
CA LEU A 407 -8.06 -18.42 -16.03
C LEU A 407 -8.33 -16.95 -16.31
N ALA A 408 -7.92 -16.07 -15.41
CA ALA A 408 -8.01 -14.64 -15.62
C ALA A 408 -7.15 -14.18 -16.79
N SER A 409 -5.93 -14.70 -16.93
CA SER A 409 -5.03 -14.34 -18.04
C SER A 409 -5.60 -14.70 -19.43
N HIS A 410 -6.53 -15.64 -19.49
CA HIS A 410 -7.27 -16.00 -20.69
C HIS A 410 -8.64 -15.30 -20.84
N GLY A 411 -9.03 -14.45 -19.89
CA GLY A 411 -10.27 -13.67 -19.94
C GLY A 411 -11.52 -14.41 -19.45
N PHE A 412 -11.40 -15.64 -18.94
CA PHE A 412 -12.57 -16.43 -18.48
C PHE A 412 -13.16 -15.91 -17.16
N VAL A 413 -12.32 -15.32 -16.33
CA VAL A 413 -12.74 -14.75 -15.05
C VAL A 413 -12.06 -13.40 -14.84
N PHE A 414 -12.75 -12.49 -14.18
CA PHE A 414 -12.12 -11.30 -13.63
C PHE A 414 -11.72 -11.61 -12.20
N TYR A 415 -10.42 -11.65 -11.95
CA TYR A 415 -9.88 -11.84 -10.61
C TYR A 415 -9.59 -10.49 -9.98
N ASP A 416 -10.46 -10.04 -9.07
CA ASP A 416 -10.17 -8.92 -8.20
C ASP A 416 -9.12 -9.35 -7.14
N PHE A 417 -7.84 -9.07 -7.43
CA PHE A 417 -6.73 -9.32 -6.51
C PHE A 417 -6.81 -8.48 -5.24
N SER A 418 -7.57 -7.39 -5.28
CA SER A 418 -7.91 -6.65 -4.08
C SER A 418 -8.90 -7.47 -3.28
N ASP A 419 -10.15 -7.58 -3.71
CA ASP A 419 -11.22 -8.22 -2.92
C ASP A 419 -11.06 -9.75 -2.72
N GLU A 420 -9.96 -10.34 -3.21
CA GLU A 420 -9.75 -11.79 -3.37
C GLU A 420 -11.01 -12.49 -3.89
N SER A 421 -11.64 -11.89 -4.90
CA SER A 421 -12.90 -12.36 -5.45
C SER A 421 -12.84 -12.52 -6.96
N ILE A 422 -13.70 -13.41 -7.43
CA ILE A 422 -13.81 -13.79 -8.82
C ILE A 422 -15.17 -13.34 -9.32
N LEU A 423 -15.19 -12.63 -10.44
CA LEU A 423 -16.39 -12.40 -11.24
C LEU A 423 -16.27 -13.21 -12.53
N VAL A 424 -17.14 -14.19 -12.69
CA VAL A 424 -17.16 -15.06 -13.87
C VAL A 424 -17.57 -14.27 -15.10
N GLN A 425 -16.79 -14.36 -16.17
CA GLN A 425 -17.05 -13.65 -17.41
C GLN A 425 -17.97 -14.47 -18.33
N PRO A 426 -18.78 -13.82 -19.19
CA PRO A 426 -19.63 -14.51 -20.17
C PRO A 426 -18.85 -15.52 -21.03
N MET A 427 -17.62 -15.18 -21.41
CA MET A 427 -16.71 -16.04 -22.18
C MET A 427 -16.57 -17.45 -21.58
N LEU A 428 -16.56 -17.59 -20.25
CA LEU A 428 -16.46 -18.91 -19.61
C LEU A 428 -17.64 -19.80 -19.98
N GLN A 429 -18.86 -19.27 -19.91
CA GLN A 429 -20.05 -20.04 -20.24
C GLN A 429 -20.18 -20.26 -21.75
N ASN A 430 -19.80 -19.27 -22.56
CA ASN A 430 -19.76 -19.40 -24.03
C ASN A 430 -18.84 -20.54 -24.47
N TYR A 431 -17.65 -20.66 -23.87
CA TYR A 431 -16.73 -21.77 -24.18
C TYR A 431 -17.30 -23.14 -23.81
N ILE A 432 -18.00 -23.23 -22.67
CA ILE A 432 -18.64 -24.47 -22.25
C ILE A 432 -19.75 -24.84 -23.23
N ASN A 433 -20.62 -23.90 -23.56
CA ASN A 433 -21.75 -24.12 -24.46
C ASN A 433 -21.29 -24.47 -25.88
N ALA A 434 -20.31 -23.73 -26.42
CA ALA A 434 -19.71 -23.99 -27.73
C ALA A 434 -19.08 -25.39 -27.80
N ASN A 435 -18.35 -25.81 -26.76
CA ASN A 435 -17.77 -27.16 -26.70
C ASN A 435 -18.84 -28.27 -26.67
N TYR A 436 -20.01 -28.00 -26.06
CA TYR A 436 -21.15 -28.92 -26.09
C TYR A 436 -22.02 -28.79 -27.34
N GLY A 437 -21.71 -27.88 -28.27
CA GLY A 437 -22.51 -27.60 -29.46
C GLY A 437 -23.88 -26.98 -29.16
N LEU A 438 -24.01 -26.29 -28.02
CA LEU A 438 -25.28 -25.70 -27.56
C LEU A 438 -25.51 -24.26 -28.06
N ASP A 439 -24.44 -23.53 -28.39
CA ASP A 439 -24.50 -22.15 -28.89
C ASP A 439 -23.58 -21.97 -30.11
N ASP A 440 -23.93 -21.03 -30.98
CA ASP A 440 -23.05 -20.54 -32.04
C ASP A 440 -21.91 -19.71 -31.42
N TYR A 441 -20.73 -19.77 -32.05
CA TYR A 441 -19.54 -19.06 -31.57
C TYR A 441 -18.79 -18.40 -32.72
N ASP A 442 -18.08 -17.33 -32.37
CA ASP A 442 -17.23 -16.61 -33.32
C ASP A 442 -15.78 -17.12 -33.27
N VAL A 443 -15.00 -16.77 -34.30
CA VAL A 443 -13.53 -16.94 -34.29
C VAL A 443 -12.81 -15.63 -34.59
N ILE A 444 -13.47 -14.51 -34.28
CA ILE A 444 -13.00 -13.16 -34.62
C ILE A 444 -11.85 -12.74 -33.69
N SER A 445 -10.66 -12.68 -34.26
CA SER A 445 -9.50 -12.03 -33.67
C SER A 445 -8.66 -11.38 -34.77
N PHE A 446 -8.07 -10.22 -34.47
CA PHE A 446 -7.20 -9.52 -35.40
C PHE A 446 -6.14 -8.71 -34.65
N ASN A 447 -5.05 -8.42 -35.35
CA ASN A 447 -3.94 -7.64 -34.84
C ASN A 447 -3.88 -6.29 -35.55
N SER A 448 -3.70 -5.23 -34.79
CA SER A 448 -3.25 -3.94 -35.29
C SER A 448 -1.72 -3.91 -35.24
N LYS A 449 -1.06 -3.81 -36.40
CA LYS A 449 0.39 -3.69 -36.52
C LYS A 449 0.75 -2.35 -37.16
N ARG A 450 1.57 -1.57 -36.46
CA ARG A 450 2.01 -0.25 -36.94
C ARG A 450 3.50 -0.01 -36.68
N PHE A 451 4.08 0.81 -37.56
CA PHE A 451 5.49 1.23 -37.52
C PHE A 451 5.62 2.77 -37.47
N GLU A 452 4.51 3.50 -37.58
CA GLU A 452 4.50 4.96 -37.66
C GLU A 452 4.60 5.59 -36.28
N ILE A 453 5.73 6.24 -36.04
CA ILE A 453 6.03 6.95 -34.80
C ILE A 453 5.38 8.34 -34.83
N ASN A 454 4.61 8.66 -33.79
CA ASN A 454 3.99 9.97 -33.59
C ASN A 454 4.99 11.00 -33.03
N LYS A 455 4.54 12.26 -32.90
CA LYS A 455 5.36 13.38 -32.38
C LYS A 455 5.97 13.15 -30.98
N ASN A 456 5.44 12.21 -30.21
CA ASN A 456 5.89 11.87 -28.86
C ASN A 456 6.76 10.61 -28.83
N ASN A 457 7.33 10.22 -29.97
CA ASN A 457 8.18 9.04 -30.13
C ASN A 457 7.48 7.71 -29.76
N LYS A 458 6.18 7.58 -30.10
CA LYS A 458 5.33 6.42 -29.77
C LYS A 458 4.49 6.00 -30.96
N ILE A 459 4.04 4.75 -30.99
CA ILE A 459 3.14 4.24 -32.03
C ILE A 459 1.77 4.03 -31.39
N VAL A 460 0.72 4.62 -32.00
CA VAL A 460 -0.68 4.50 -31.54
C VAL A 460 -1.46 3.61 -32.50
N ASN A 461 -2.00 2.53 -31.96
CA ASN A 461 -2.72 1.50 -32.70
C ASN A 461 -4.22 1.73 -32.67
N ALA A 462 -4.75 2.13 -31.51
CA ALA A 462 -6.17 2.41 -31.35
C ALA A 462 -6.44 3.61 -30.46
N ILE A 463 -7.57 4.25 -30.71
CA ILE A 463 -8.09 5.40 -29.96
C ILE A 463 -9.54 5.09 -29.61
N LEU A 464 -9.88 5.11 -28.33
CA LEU A 464 -11.26 5.08 -27.87
C LEU A 464 -11.66 6.48 -27.45
N ASP A 465 -12.76 6.97 -28.00
CA ASP A 465 -13.41 8.20 -27.55
C ASP A 465 -14.52 7.85 -26.53
N LEU A 466 -14.38 8.30 -25.29
CA LEU A 466 -15.31 8.05 -24.19
C LEU A 466 -16.65 8.78 -24.34
N LYS A 467 -16.76 9.78 -25.24
CA LYS A 467 -18.02 10.49 -25.53
C LYS A 467 -18.79 9.82 -26.65
N SER A 468 -18.14 9.52 -27.78
CA SER A 468 -18.81 8.88 -28.92
C SER A 468 -18.91 7.36 -28.75
N ARG A 469 -18.01 6.78 -27.96
CA ARG A 469 -17.80 5.34 -27.79
C ARG A 469 -17.34 4.66 -29.07
N ASP A 470 -16.72 5.41 -29.97
CA ASP A 470 -16.11 4.83 -31.17
C ASP A 470 -14.68 4.39 -30.84
N LEU A 471 -14.39 3.11 -31.09
CA LEU A 471 -13.04 2.55 -31.02
C LEU A 471 -12.44 2.51 -32.43
N ILE A 472 -11.53 3.45 -32.70
CA ILE A 472 -10.84 3.58 -33.98
C ILE A 472 -9.53 2.81 -33.92
N ILE A 473 -9.34 1.83 -34.80
CA ILE A 473 -8.17 0.94 -34.83
C ILE A 473 -7.49 1.08 -36.19
N SER A 474 -6.21 1.44 -36.19
CA SER A 474 -5.37 1.63 -37.38
C SER A 474 -4.40 0.47 -37.56
N GLY A 475 -3.90 0.23 -38.77
CA GLY A 475 -2.91 -0.82 -39.05
C GLY A 475 -3.46 -2.24 -38.98
N VAL A 476 -4.75 -2.45 -39.30
CA VAL A 476 -5.36 -3.78 -39.37
C VAL A 476 -5.17 -4.36 -40.78
N PRO A 477 -4.30 -5.36 -40.98
CA PRO A 477 -4.04 -5.90 -42.31
C PRO A 477 -5.18 -6.78 -42.81
N GLU A 478 -5.74 -7.60 -41.91
CA GLU A 478 -6.83 -8.53 -42.19
C GLU A 478 -7.60 -8.82 -40.90
N ILE A 479 -8.87 -9.22 -41.06
CA ILE A 479 -9.72 -9.73 -39.98
C ILE A 479 -10.22 -11.09 -40.42
N LYS A 480 -9.99 -12.11 -39.59
CA LYS A 480 -10.41 -13.47 -39.86
C LYS A 480 -11.78 -13.72 -39.25
N LEU A 481 -12.77 -14.09 -40.07
CA LEU A 481 -14.14 -14.37 -39.64
C LEU A 481 -14.42 -15.86 -39.49
N SER A 482 -13.79 -16.71 -40.30
CA SER A 482 -13.94 -18.17 -40.21
C SER A 482 -12.72 -18.90 -40.72
N ASN A 483 -12.09 -19.73 -39.86
CA ASN A 483 -11.00 -20.64 -40.25
C ASN A 483 -11.51 -21.74 -41.19
N ALA A 484 -12.64 -22.36 -40.86
CA ALA A 484 -13.17 -23.50 -41.61
C ALA A 484 -13.66 -23.11 -43.01
N ARG A 485 -14.16 -21.87 -43.17
CA ARG A 485 -14.70 -21.36 -44.44
C ARG A 485 -13.74 -20.41 -45.17
N ASN A 486 -12.52 -20.18 -44.64
CA ASN A 486 -11.54 -19.23 -45.19
C ASN A 486 -12.12 -17.84 -45.50
N VAL A 487 -12.90 -17.28 -44.56
CA VAL A 487 -13.52 -15.95 -44.73
C VAL A 487 -12.67 -14.89 -44.04
N PHE A 488 -12.23 -13.90 -44.81
CA PHE A 488 -11.39 -12.80 -44.38
C PHE A 488 -11.97 -11.46 -44.83
N ILE A 489 -11.75 -10.41 -44.03
CA ILE A 489 -11.99 -9.02 -44.41
C ILE A 489 -10.65 -8.30 -44.49
N PHE A 490 -10.45 -7.53 -45.56
CA PHE A 490 -9.26 -6.70 -45.77
C PHE A 490 -9.68 -5.23 -45.80
N PRO A 491 -9.52 -4.46 -44.71
CA PRO A 491 -9.87 -3.04 -44.69
C PRO A 491 -8.99 -2.25 -45.67
N SER A 492 -9.59 -1.56 -46.64
CA SER A 492 -8.88 -0.87 -47.72
C SER A 492 -7.87 0.19 -47.24
N SER A 493 -8.17 0.88 -46.14
CA SER A 493 -7.30 1.88 -45.49
C SER A 493 -6.52 1.33 -44.29
N LYS A 494 -6.59 0.02 -44.02
CA LYS A 494 -6.12 -0.61 -42.77
C LYS A 494 -6.68 0.06 -41.50
N LEU A 495 -7.79 0.78 -41.62
CA LEU A 495 -8.49 1.49 -40.54
C LEU A 495 -9.86 0.86 -40.36
N ILE A 496 -10.25 0.61 -39.12
CA ILE A 496 -11.59 0.17 -38.75
C ILE A 496 -12.11 1.00 -37.59
N THR A 497 -13.43 1.20 -37.56
CA THR A 497 -14.12 1.80 -36.41
C THR A 497 -15.09 0.78 -35.86
N VAL A 498 -14.81 0.31 -34.64
CA VAL A 498 -15.72 -0.57 -33.90
C VAL A 498 -16.72 0.32 -33.17
N LYS A 499 -17.99 -0.07 -33.23
CA LYS A 499 -19.09 0.55 -32.49
C LYS A 499 -19.74 -0.52 -31.61
N LYS A 500 -20.81 -0.18 -30.89
CA LYS A 500 -21.55 -1.13 -30.05
C LYS A 500 -21.85 -2.41 -30.83
N ILE A 501 -21.38 -3.54 -30.34
CA ILE A 501 -21.71 -4.84 -30.91
C ILE A 501 -23.06 -5.26 -30.32
N GLU A 502 -24.12 -5.00 -31.05
CA GLU A 502 -25.31 -5.85 -30.99
C GLU A 502 -25.15 -6.85 -32.15
N ILE A 503 -25.20 -8.14 -31.78
CA ILE A 503 -25.08 -9.32 -32.64
C ILE A 503 -25.61 -9.06 -34.06
N LEU A 504 -24.84 -9.52 -35.07
CA LEU A 504 -25.13 -9.53 -36.52
C LEU A 504 -24.80 -8.27 -37.37
N TYR A 505 -24.61 -7.06 -36.81
CA TYR A 505 -24.48 -5.86 -37.66
C TYR A 505 -23.07 -5.50 -38.15
N LEU A 506 -22.05 -6.31 -37.83
CA LEU A 506 -20.73 -6.23 -38.46
C LEU A 506 -20.77 -6.68 -39.93
N MET A 507 -21.79 -7.45 -40.33
CA MET A 507 -21.97 -7.89 -41.72
C MET A 507 -22.46 -6.79 -42.67
N VAL A 508 -23.21 -5.78 -42.21
CA VAL A 508 -23.85 -4.82 -43.14
C VAL A 508 -23.05 -3.52 -43.32
N ARG A 509 -22.26 -3.09 -42.31
CA ARG A 509 -21.50 -1.82 -42.41
C ARG A 509 -20.11 -1.93 -43.03
N LEU A 510 -19.49 -3.11 -43.01
CA LEU A 510 -18.23 -3.34 -43.74
C LEU A 510 -18.47 -3.58 -45.25
N LEU A 511 -19.70 -3.88 -45.66
CA LEU A 511 -20.08 -4.06 -47.07
C LEU A 511 -20.44 -2.77 -47.82
N GLN A 512 -20.48 -1.60 -47.16
CA GLN A 512 -20.80 -0.33 -47.85
C GLN A 512 -19.60 0.35 -48.55
N VAL A 513 -18.44 -0.30 -48.61
CA VAL A 513 -17.32 0.16 -49.44
C VAL A 513 -16.76 -1.06 -50.18
N VAL A 514 -17.43 -1.44 -51.27
CA VAL A 514 -16.92 -1.89 -52.59
C VAL A 514 -18.09 -2.62 -53.28
N GLU A 515 -19.01 -1.84 -53.83
CA GLU A 515 -19.64 -2.18 -55.12
C GLU A 515 -19.22 -1.06 -56.09
N GLU A 516 -18.13 -1.32 -56.80
CA GLU A 516 -17.87 -0.96 -58.20
C GLU A 516 -16.66 -1.74 -58.71
#